data_AF-A0A917M684-F1
#
_entry.id   AF-A0A917M684-F1
#
_cell.length_a   1.000
_cell.length_b   1.000
_cell.length_c   1.000
_cell.angle_alpha   90.00
_cell.angle_beta   90.00
_cell.angle_gamma   90.00
#
_symmetry.space_group_name_H-M   'P 1'
#
loop_
_entity.id
_entity.type
_entity.pdbx_description
1 polymer ?
#
loop_
_entity_poly.entity_id
_entity_poly.type
_entity_poly.pdbx_seq_one_letter_code
_entity_poly.pdbx_strand_id
1 'polypeptide(L)'
;MENHKLIFEVVRNQNNCRVHYHIHKLNVKDLDQEIYQEGLVAMWNSYERCHPDNGIIATYFNYVVCNRIVDLKRKLKRTKKGIIV
;
A
#
# COMPACT_ATOMS: atom_id res chain seq x y z
N MET A 1 -2.48 15.50 18.42
CA MET A 1 -2.30 14.04 18.22
C MET A 1 -3.62 13.34 17.89
N GLU A 2 -4.72 13.61 18.60
CA GLU A 2 -6.05 13.01 18.34
C GLU A 2 -6.52 13.12 16.87
N ASN A 3 -6.33 14.29 16.26
CA ASN A 3 -6.85 14.57 14.91
C ASN A 3 -6.15 13.77 13.80
N HIS A 4 -4.83 13.56 13.92
CA HIS A 4 -4.05 12.81 12.92
C HIS A 4 -4.46 11.34 12.87
N LYS A 5 -4.77 10.77 14.05
CA LYS A 5 -5.25 9.39 14.19
C LYS A 5 -6.65 9.23 13.59
N LEU A 6 -7.55 10.20 13.82
CA LEU A 6 -8.89 10.19 13.21
C LEU A 6 -8.81 10.27 11.68
N ILE A 7 -7.98 11.16 11.14
CA ILE A 7 -7.76 11.28 9.70
C ILE A 7 -7.18 9.98 9.12
N PHE A 8 -6.20 9.38 9.79
CA PHE A 8 -5.66 8.08 9.39
C PHE A 8 -6.75 7.00 9.32
N GLU A 9 -7.59 6.87 10.34
CA GLU A 9 -8.67 5.88 10.35
C GLU A 9 -9.71 6.14 9.24
N VAL A 10 -10.04 7.40 8.96
CA VAL A 10 -10.92 7.76 7.84
C VAL A 10 -10.30 7.36 6.50
N VAL A 11 -9.04 7.74 6.27
CA VAL A 11 -8.32 7.39 5.03
C VAL A 11 -8.21 5.87 4.91
N ARG A 12 -7.85 5.16 5.98
CA ARG A 12 -7.79 3.71 6.01
C ARG A 12 -9.14 3.07 5.66
N ASN A 13 -10.23 3.48 6.32
CA ASN A 13 -11.55 2.90 6.12
C ASN A 13 -12.08 3.12 4.70
N GLN A 14 -11.78 4.25 4.08
CA GLN A 14 -12.17 4.53 2.71
C GLN A 14 -11.37 3.74 1.66
N ASN A 15 -10.20 3.21 2.03
CA ASN A 15 -9.21 2.72 1.07
C ASN A 15 -8.70 1.30 1.35
N ASN A 16 -9.03 0.68 2.47
CA ASN A 16 -8.60 -0.69 2.82
C ASN A 16 -8.91 -1.71 1.70
N CYS A 17 -10.09 -1.63 1.09
CA CYS A 17 -10.50 -2.46 -0.03
C CYS A 17 -9.60 -2.31 -1.25
N ARG A 18 -8.99 -1.12 -1.47
CA ARG A 18 -8.06 -0.88 -2.58
C ARG A 18 -6.77 -1.68 -2.38
N VAL A 19 -6.25 -1.70 -1.15
CA VAL A 19 -5.05 -2.48 -0.82
C VAL A 19 -5.31 -3.96 -1.01
N HIS A 20 -6.41 -4.49 -0.47
CA HIS A 20 -6.81 -5.88 -0.67
C HIS A 20 -7.00 -6.23 -2.15
N TYR A 21 -7.68 -5.36 -2.91
CA TYR A 21 -7.86 -5.55 -4.35
C TYR A 21 -6.52 -5.71 -5.08
N HIS A 22 -5.53 -4.86 -4.80
CA HIS A 22 -4.23 -4.95 -5.44
C HIS A 22 -3.44 -6.21 -5.03
N ILE A 23 -3.50 -6.63 -3.76
CA ILE A 23 -2.87 -7.86 -3.28
C ILE A 23 -3.43 -9.08 -4.03
N HIS A 24 -4.76 -9.18 -4.11
CA HIS A 24 -5.44 -10.26 -4.82
C HIS A 24 -5.17 -10.22 -6.31
N LYS A 25 -5.29 -9.05 -6.95
CA LYS A 25 -5.04 -8.86 -8.39
C LYS A 25 -3.62 -9.23 -8.79
N LEU A 26 -2.64 -8.91 -7.95
CA LEU A 26 -1.23 -9.22 -8.21
C LEU A 26 -0.84 -10.64 -7.77
N ASN A 27 -1.80 -11.42 -7.24
CA ASN A 27 -1.61 -12.78 -6.76
C ASN A 27 -0.40 -12.90 -5.81
N VAL A 28 -0.35 -12.00 -4.83
CA VAL A 28 0.69 -12.00 -3.79
C VAL A 28 0.14 -12.70 -2.55
N LYS A 29 0.88 -13.68 -2.03
CA LYS A 29 0.53 -14.38 -0.79
C LYS A 29 0.93 -13.50 0.39
N ASP A 30 -0.05 -13.13 1.21
CA ASP A 30 0.13 -12.25 2.36
C ASP A 30 -0.36 -12.94 3.64
N LEU A 31 0.43 -13.89 4.15
CA LEU A 31 0.05 -14.73 5.30
C LEU A 31 -0.03 -13.92 6.61
N ASP A 32 0.95 -13.05 6.82
CA ASP A 32 1.11 -12.29 8.07
C ASP A 32 0.61 -10.84 7.96
N GLN A 33 -0.09 -10.52 6.86
CA GLN A 33 -0.58 -9.17 6.52
C GLN A 33 0.52 -8.10 6.35
N GLU A 34 1.79 -8.50 6.22
CA GLU A 34 2.92 -7.59 6.05
C GLU A 34 2.76 -6.74 4.77
N ILE A 35 2.28 -7.33 3.67
CA ILE A 35 2.10 -6.61 2.41
C ILE A 35 0.92 -5.63 2.51
N TYR A 36 -0.15 -6.03 3.19
CA TYR A 36 -1.28 -5.16 3.48
C TYR A 36 -0.88 -3.95 4.33
N GLN A 37 -0.13 -4.18 5.41
CA GLN A 37 0.36 -3.11 6.29
C GLN A 37 1.26 -2.14 5.53
N GLU A 38 2.21 -2.66 4.75
CA GLU A 38 3.09 -1.85 3.90
C GLU A 38 2.33 -1.04 2.83
N GLY A 39 1.26 -1.61 2.27
CA GLY A 39 0.37 -0.92 1.36
C GLY A 39 -0.36 0.26 2.02
N LEU A 40 -0.87 0.05 3.24
CA LEU A 40 -1.50 1.11 4.04
C LEU A 40 -0.51 2.21 4.42
N VAL A 41 0.71 1.84 4.84
CA VAL A 41 1.77 2.80 5.19
C VAL A 41 2.18 3.62 3.97
N ALA A 42 2.36 2.99 2.81
CA ALA A 42 2.69 3.71 1.57
C ALA A 42 1.59 4.70 1.18
N MET A 43 0.33 4.32 1.32
CA MET A 43 -0.80 5.19 1.08
C MET A 43 -0.84 6.35 2.08
N TRP A 44 -0.66 6.10 3.38
CA TRP A 44 -0.64 7.15 4.39
C TRP A 44 0.49 8.16 4.16
N ASN A 45 1.70 7.66 3.92
CA ASN A 45 2.84 8.52 3.58
C ASN A 45 2.58 9.34 2.32
N SER A 46 1.82 8.79 1.37
CA SER A 46 1.43 9.52 0.16
C SER A 46 0.39 10.59 0.46
N TYR A 47 -0.57 10.35 1.36
CA TYR A 47 -1.54 11.33 1.83
C TYR A 47 -0.85 12.51 2.51
N GLU A 48 0.10 12.25 3.41
CA GLU A 48 0.86 13.30 4.11
C GLU A 48 1.69 14.17 3.17
N ARG A 49 2.05 13.65 1.98
CA ARG A 49 2.85 14.35 0.96
C ARG A 49 2.00 14.96 -0.15
N CYS A 50 0.77 14.49 -0.33
CA CYS A 50 -0.09 14.93 -1.43
C CYS A 50 -0.68 16.30 -1.06
N HIS A 51 -0.21 17.33 -1.75
CA HIS A 51 -0.83 18.65 -1.69
C HIS A 51 -2.16 18.59 -2.47
N PRO A 52 -3.23 19.27 -2.02
CA PRO A 52 -4.56 19.22 -2.64
C PRO A 52 -4.58 19.62 -4.12
N ASP A 53 -3.51 20.25 -4.62
CA ASP A 53 -3.36 20.72 -5.99
C ASP A 53 -2.92 19.61 -6.99
N ASN A 54 -2.53 18.42 -6.49
CA ASN A 54 -1.88 17.38 -7.31
C ASN A 54 -2.84 16.34 -7.95
N GLY A 55 -4.13 16.68 -8.06
CA GLY A 55 -5.14 15.86 -8.76
C GLY A 55 -5.96 14.93 -7.85
N ILE A 56 -6.74 14.03 -8.47
CA ILE A 56 -7.67 13.16 -7.74
C ILE A 56 -6.87 12.18 -6.87
N ILE A 57 -6.92 12.39 -5.55
CA ILE A 57 -6.23 11.60 -4.51
C ILE A 57 -6.39 10.08 -4.73
N ALA A 58 -7.55 9.63 -5.21
CA ALA A 58 -7.80 8.22 -5.52
C ALA A 58 -6.87 7.64 -6.60
N THR A 59 -6.60 8.39 -7.68
CA THR A 59 -5.71 7.95 -8.76
C THR A 59 -4.29 7.81 -8.24
N TYR A 60 -3.84 8.77 -7.43
CA TYR A 60 -2.52 8.73 -6.83
C TYR A 60 -2.36 7.56 -5.86
N PHE A 61 -3.36 7.28 -5.02
CA PHE A 61 -3.34 6.13 -4.13
C PHE A 61 -3.28 4.80 -4.89
N ASN A 62 -4.05 4.65 -5.97
CA ASN A 62 -3.98 3.45 -6.81
C ASN A 62 -2.57 3.23 -7.38
N TYR A 63 -1.93 4.31 -7.85
CA TYR A 63 -0.56 4.25 -8.35
C TYR A 63 0.44 3.85 -7.25
N VAL A 64 0.41 4.54 -6.10
CA VAL A 64 1.36 4.31 -5.00
C VAL A 64 1.21 2.90 -4.42
N VAL A 65 -0.02 2.48 -4.11
CA VAL A 65 -0.29 1.16 -3.51
C VAL A 65 0.10 0.03 -4.47
N CYS A 66 -0.28 0.14 -5.75
CA CYS A 66 0.07 -0.87 -6.75
C CYS A 66 1.59 -1.00 -6.90
N ASN A 67 2.31 0.12 -7.04
CA ASN A 67 3.77 0.11 -7.17
C ASN A 67 4.45 -0.48 -5.93
N ARG A 68 3.97 -0.13 -4.73
CA ARG A 68 4.51 -0.69 -3.48
C ARG A 68 4.37 -2.21 -3.44
N ILE A 69 3.19 -2.74 -3.76
CA ILE A 69 2.94 -4.19 -3.76
C ILE A 69 3.78 -4.89 -4.85
N VAL A 70 3.93 -4.27 -6.03
CA VAL A 70 4.80 -4.78 -7.09
C VAL A 70 6.26 -4.86 -6.63
N ASP A 71 6.75 -3.84 -5.94
CA ASP A 71 8.13 -3.82 -5.42
C ASP A 71 8.34 -4.85 -4.31
N LEU A 72 7.37 -5.03 -3.42
CA LEU A 72 7.39 -6.10 -2.42
C LEU A 72 7.39 -7.47 -3.08
N LYS A 73 6.55 -7.70 -4.09
CA LYS A 73 6.54 -8.94 -4.89
C LYS A 73 7.90 -9.19 -5.55
N ARG A 74 8.53 -8.17 -6.12
CA ARG A 74 9.87 -8.26 -6.72
C ARG A 74 10.93 -8.57 -5.67
N LYS A 75 10.86 -7.97 -4.47
CA LYS A 75 11.75 -8.25 -3.34
C LYS A 75 11.61 -9.71 -2.89
N LEU A 76 10.38 -10.18 -2.66
CA LEU A 76 10.08 -11.58 -2.32
C LEU A 76 10.63 -12.56 -3.36
N LYS A 77 10.50 -12.25 -4.65
CA LYS A 77 11.06 -13.07 -5.74
C LYS A 77 12.59 -13.14 -5.68
N ARG A 78 13.27 -12.04 -5.33
CA ARG A 78 14.74 -12.01 -5.15
C ARG A 78 15.16 -12.82 -3.93
N THR A 79 14.48 -12.66 -2.79
CA THR A 79 14.76 -13.44 -1.58
C THR A 79 14.61 -14.94 -1.85
N LYS A 80 13.53 -15.38 -2.51
CA LYS A 80 13.35 -16.79 -2.88
C LYS A 80 14.41 -17.31 -3.86
N LYS A 81 14.86 -16.48 -4.81
CA LYS A 81 15.93 -16.84 -5.76
C LYS A 81 17.33 -16.86 -5.13
N GLY A 82 17.57 -16.03 -4.12
CA GLY A 82 18.82 -16.02 -3.35
C GLY A 82 18.93 -17.17 -2.33
N ILE A 83 17.84 -17.91 -2.09
CA ILE A 83 17.82 -19.16 -1.32
C ILE A 83 17.87 -20.36 -2.31
N ILE A 84 18.70 -20.23 -3.35
CA ILE A 84 19.09 -21.36 -4.19
C ILE A 84 20.62 -21.41 -4.16
N VAL A 85 21.10 -22.52 -3.58
CA VAL A 85 22.47 -22.96 -3.23
C VAL A 85 23.14 -22.27 -2.05
#